data_AF-A0A9W8FHC6-F1
#
_entry.id   AF-A0A9W8FHC6-F1
#
_cell.length_a   1.000
_cell.length_b   1.000
_cell.length_c   1.000
_cell.angle_alpha   90.00
_cell.angle_beta   90.00
_cell.angle_gamma   90.00
#
_symmetry.space_group_name_H-M   'P 1'
#
loop_
_entity.id
_entity.type
_entity.pdbx_description
1 polymer ?
#
loop_
_entity_poly.entity_id
_entity_poly.type
_entity_poly.pdbx_seq_one_letter_code
_entity_poly.pdbx_strand_id
1 'polypeptide(L)'
;MPEILISGKYPTIDESGHIVSPNDPHKLPTDESPSECCPFHTDHAIDQLKRRNLARDQGREVYSVTREDESMREALKQFRAVRDDYRTADYGKSFNWAEIATEYKRQLSNFDHLPSRETEDVPIDWFAVAFRSKRRTDCDNVDLFDADRKAYEEAFYGTNKSLLMYWYSDLDDEQNCLATCIWTSRDIARSVNSLPHHHEAARLSAGSYVHYNVGRCRIQWVDDTFRVSSW
;
A
#
# COMPACT_ATOMS: atom_id res chain seq x y z
N MET A 1 -12.28 15.77 12.86
CA MET A 1 -11.02 15.53 12.12
C MET A 1 -10.58 14.13 12.50
N PRO A 2 -10.86 13.08 11.72
CA PRO A 2 -10.44 11.74 12.13
C PRO A 2 -8.93 11.59 11.90
N GLU A 3 -8.18 11.48 13.00
CA GLU A 3 -6.80 11.04 13.01
C GLU A 3 -6.70 9.61 12.44
N ILE A 4 -5.71 9.39 11.59
CA ILE A 4 -5.43 8.10 10.97
C ILE A 4 -4.48 7.37 11.92
N LEU A 5 -4.92 6.19 12.38
CA LEU A 5 -4.20 5.35 13.33
C LEU A 5 -3.14 4.50 12.61
N ILE A 6 -1.99 4.49 13.25
CA ILE A 6 -0.66 4.13 12.78
C ILE A 6 -0.21 2.90 13.58
N SER A 7 0.37 1.86 12.95
CA SER A 7 1.07 0.82 13.70
C SER A 7 2.36 0.34 13.02
N GLY A 8 3.48 0.43 13.77
CA GLY A 8 4.82 -0.10 13.46
C GLY A 8 5.90 1.00 13.36
N LYS A 9 6.83 1.13 14.30
CA LYS A 9 7.86 2.21 14.26
C LYS A 9 9.17 1.72 13.62
N TYR A 10 9.71 2.47 12.65
CA TYR A 10 11.10 2.30 12.20
C TYR A 10 12.11 3.00 13.14
N PRO A 11 13.37 2.52 13.21
CA PRO A 11 14.45 3.16 13.94
C PRO A 11 15.09 4.34 13.17
N THR A 12 15.51 5.41 13.87
CA THR A 12 16.38 6.48 13.35
C THR A 12 17.74 6.44 14.04
N ILE A 13 18.78 7.06 13.48
CA ILE A 13 20.18 7.05 13.96
C ILE A 13 20.53 8.44 14.52
N ASP A 14 21.16 8.50 15.70
CA ASP A 14 21.64 9.70 16.38
C ASP A 14 22.99 10.16 15.85
N GLU A 15 23.42 11.34 16.32
CA GLU A 15 24.68 11.98 15.91
C GLU A 15 25.95 11.19 16.28
N SER A 16 25.82 10.12 17.07
CA SER A 16 26.89 9.18 17.41
C SER A 16 26.87 7.89 16.57
N GLY A 17 25.94 7.79 15.61
CA GLY A 17 25.73 6.58 14.82
C GLY A 17 24.91 5.50 15.55
N HIS A 18 24.29 5.80 16.70
CA HIS A 18 23.42 4.89 17.43
C HIS A 18 21.96 5.11 17.10
N ILE A 19 21.19 4.03 16.95
CA ILE A 19 19.76 4.14 16.67
C ILE A 19 19.00 4.82 17.84
N VAL A 20 18.49 6.04 17.65
CA VAL A 20 17.57 6.78 18.55
C VAL A 20 16.35 7.24 17.75
N SER A 21 15.15 6.82 18.17
CA SER A 21 13.85 6.93 17.45
C SER A 21 13.10 8.26 17.69
N PRO A 22 12.98 9.14 16.67
CA PRO A 22 11.74 9.92 16.52
C PRO A 22 11.45 10.32 15.04
N ASN A 23 10.62 9.56 14.31
CA ASN A 23 9.64 10.08 13.33
C ASN A 23 8.89 8.95 12.61
N ASP A 24 7.65 9.23 12.24
CA ASP A 24 6.60 8.28 11.92
C ASP A 24 6.36 8.19 10.39
N PRO A 25 6.67 7.06 9.73
CA PRO A 25 6.44 6.89 8.28
C PRO A 25 4.96 6.68 7.92
N HIS A 26 4.06 6.67 8.92
CA HIS A 26 2.63 6.51 8.76
C HIS A 26 1.87 7.83 8.78
N LYS A 27 2.56 8.96 8.83
CA LYS A 27 1.91 10.24 8.55
C LYS A 27 1.51 10.21 7.08
N LEU A 28 0.22 10.03 6.79
CA LEU A 28 -0.31 10.46 5.50
C LEU A 28 0.20 11.89 5.29
N PRO A 29 0.69 12.23 4.10
CA PRO A 29 0.98 13.61 3.85
C PRO A 29 -0.30 14.41 4.11
N THR A 30 -0.22 15.34 5.05
CA THR A 30 -1.29 16.30 5.29
C THR A 30 -1.45 17.13 4.02
N ASP A 31 -2.63 17.68 3.77
CA ASP A 31 -2.92 18.58 2.63
C ASP A 31 -2.08 19.89 2.64
N GLU A 32 -1.04 19.96 3.47
CA GLU A 32 -0.08 21.03 3.44
C GLU A 32 0.74 20.92 2.15
N SER A 33 0.68 22.01 1.39
CA SER A 33 1.28 22.24 0.07
C SER A 33 2.60 21.49 -0.14
N PRO A 34 2.78 20.79 -1.28
CA PRO A 34 3.98 20.00 -1.52
C PRO A 34 5.22 20.90 -1.42
N SER A 35 6.14 20.52 -0.53
CA SER A 35 7.48 21.11 -0.51
C SER A 35 8.09 20.95 -1.89
N GLU A 36 8.73 22.02 -2.39
CA GLU A 36 9.30 22.18 -3.73
C GLU A 36 10.22 21.02 -4.15
N CYS A 37 9.63 19.91 -4.59
CA CYS A 37 10.32 18.80 -5.21
C CYS A 37 10.28 19.03 -6.72
N CYS A 38 11.43 18.92 -7.38
CA CYS A 38 11.63 19.32 -8.78
C CYS A 38 10.52 18.76 -9.72
N PRO A 39 9.61 19.61 -10.25
CA PRO A 39 8.29 19.16 -10.75
C PRO A 39 8.33 18.50 -12.14
N PHE A 40 9.41 18.64 -12.89
CA PHE A 40 9.35 18.40 -14.34
C PHE A 40 9.44 16.93 -14.79
N HIS A 41 9.91 15.99 -13.95
CA HIS A 41 10.10 14.58 -14.36
C HIS A 41 9.00 13.63 -13.86
N THR A 42 8.45 13.84 -12.67
CA THR A 42 7.39 13.00 -12.10
C THR A 42 6.04 13.28 -12.73
N ASP A 43 5.74 14.55 -13.03
CA ASP A 43 4.43 14.96 -13.57
C ASP A 43 4.16 14.33 -14.94
N HIS A 44 5.18 14.21 -15.80
CA HIS A 44 5.01 13.62 -17.12
C HIS A 44 4.77 12.10 -17.05
N ALA A 45 5.49 11.38 -16.20
CA ALA A 45 5.30 9.94 -16.02
C ALA A 45 3.93 9.63 -15.39
N ILE A 46 3.53 10.41 -14.39
CA ILE A 46 2.22 10.34 -13.75
C ILE A 46 1.10 10.67 -14.74
N ASP A 47 1.26 11.73 -15.55
CA ASP A 47 0.30 12.11 -16.58
C ASP A 47 0.18 11.05 -17.68
N GLN A 48 1.29 10.45 -18.12
CA GLN A 48 1.26 9.30 -19.02
C GLN A 48 0.56 8.10 -18.41
N LEU A 49 0.77 7.81 -17.12
CA LEU A 49 0.12 6.72 -16.40
C LEU A 49 -1.39 6.96 -16.28
N LYS A 50 -1.79 8.19 -15.96
CA LYS A 50 -3.18 8.63 -15.99
C LYS A 50 -3.77 8.40 -17.39
N ARG A 51 -3.17 8.95 -18.46
CA ARG A 51 -3.64 8.79 -19.85
C ARG A 51 -3.73 7.33 -20.30
N ARG A 52 -2.74 6.50 -19.95
CA ARG A 52 -2.74 5.05 -20.27
C ARG A 52 -3.84 4.29 -19.54
N ASN A 53 -4.13 4.65 -18.28
CA ASN A 53 -5.20 4.03 -17.51
C ASN A 53 -6.59 4.52 -17.98
N LEU A 54 -6.75 5.80 -18.36
CA LEU A 54 -7.96 6.31 -19.06
C LEU A 54 -8.27 5.51 -20.32
N ALA A 55 -7.26 5.25 -21.14
CA ALA A 55 -7.43 4.63 -22.45
C ALA A 55 -7.77 3.12 -22.40
N ARG A 56 -7.47 2.43 -21.29
CA ARG A 56 -7.71 0.98 -21.16
C ARG A 56 -9.09 0.62 -20.62
N ASP A 57 -9.83 1.58 -20.05
CA ASP A 57 -11.07 1.31 -19.32
C ASP A 57 -12.34 1.91 -19.96
N GLN A 58 -12.38 1.99 -21.30
CA GLN A 58 -13.57 2.35 -22.09
C GLN A 58 -14.30 3.65 -21.65
N GLY A 59 -13.57 4.72 -21.33
CA GLY A 59 -14.15 6.06 -21.23
C GLY A 59 -14.91 6.38 -19.93
N ARG A 60 -14.75 5.60 -18.86
CA ARG A 60 -15.10 6.05 -17.50
C ARG A 60 -14.10 7.11 -17.04
N GLU A 61 -14.60 8.19 -16.47
CA GLU A 61 -13.80 9.18 -15.75
C GLU A 61 -12.91 8.43 -14.74
N VAL A 62 -11.60 8.70 -14.75
CA VAL A 62 -10.62 7.95 -13.96
C VAL A 62 -11.06 7.87 -12.51
N TYR A 63 -11.42 6.66 -12.08
CA TYR A 63 -11.22 6.11 -10.75
C TYR A 63 -11.11 7.17 -9.65
N SER A 64 -12.23 7.86 -9.39
CA SER A 64 -12.41 8.53 -8.11
C SER A 64 -12.49 7.44 -7.04
N VAL A 65 -11.82 7.70 -5.90
CA VAL A 65 -11.96 6.84 -4.72
C VAL A 65 -13.45 6.80 -4.37
N THR A 66 -14.02 5.60 -4.35
CA THR A 66 -15.45 5.40 -4.04
C THR A 66 -15.70 5.40 -2.54
N ARG A 67 -16.98 5.44 -2.11
CA ARG A 67 -17.33 5.31 -0.68
C ARG A 67 -16.93 3.94 -0.12
N GLU A 68 -16.97 2.91 -0.97
CA GLU A 68 -16.49 1.57 -0.68
C GLU A 68 -14.98 1.58 -0.44
N ASP A 69 -14.22 2.28 -1.28
CA ASP A 69 -12.77 2.42 -1.11
C ASP A 69 -12.40 3.21 0.15
N GLU A 70 -13.14 4.29 0.45
CA GLU A 70 -12.99 5.06 1.69
C GLU A 70 -13.31 4.20 2.92
N SER A 71 -14.41 3.45 2.89
CA SER A 71 -14.81 2.53 3.96
C SER A 71 -13.76 1.44 4.18
N MET A 72 -13.20 0.91 3.10
CA MET A 72 -12.12 -0.09 3.16
C MET A 72 -10.84 0.54 3.75
N ARG A 73 -10.46 1.74 3.32
CA ARG A 73 -9.34 2.48 3.91
C ARG A 73 -9.50 2.68 5.41
N GLU A 74 -10.69 3.07 5.86
CA GLU A 74 -10.99 3.23 7.27
C GLU A 74 -10.89 1.91 8.04
N ALA A 75 -11.41 0.81 7.48
CA ALA A 75 -11.30 -0.51 8.09
C ALA A 75 -9.85 -1.02 8.17
N LEU A 76 -9.04 -0.74 7.15
CA LEU A 76 -7.62 -1.11 7.11
C LEU A 76 -6.77 -0.41 8.17
N LYS A 77 -7.27 0.62 8.87
CA LYS A 77 -6.58 1.18 10.05
C LYS A 77 -6.38 0.15 11.17
N GLN A 78 -7.17 -0.92 11.19
CA GLN A 78 -7.04 -2.02 12.15
C GLN A 78 -6.15 -3.16 11.67
N PHE A 79 -5.53 -3.03 10.48
CA PHE A 79 -4.76 -4.10 9.85
C PHE A 79 -3.57 -4.52 10.72
N ARG A 80 -3.52 -5.80 11.09
CA ARG A 80 -2.43 -6.39 11.85
C ARG A 80 -2.26 -7.87 11.53
N ALA A 81 -1.05 -8.38 11.72
CA ALA A 81 -0.80 -9.81 11.69
C ALA A 81 -1.47 -10.51 12.88
N VAL A 82 -1.95 -11.74 12.67
CA VAL A 82 -2.61 -12.57 13.72
C VAL A 82 -1.86 -13.86 14.03
N ARG A 83 -0.67 -14.04 13.46
CA ARG A 83 0.21 -15.20 13.60
C ARG A 83 1.64 -14.76 13.34
N ASP A 84 2.62 -15.35 14.01
CA ASP A 84 4.01 -14.88 14.02
C ASP A 84 4.76 -15.13 12.70
N ASP A 85 4.39 -16.19 11.98
CA ASP A 85 4.98 -16.61 10.70
C ASP A 85 4.44 -15.85 9.48
N TYR A 86 3.69 -14.76 9.70
CA TYR A 86 2.98 -14.02 8.65
C TYR A 86 3.86 -13.54 7.48
N ARG A 87 5.17 -13.36 7.71
CA ARG A 87 6.17 -12.91 6.73
C ARG A 87 6.40 -13.91 5.61
N THR A 88 6.13 -15.19 5.85
CA THR A 88 6.28 -16.27 4.88
C THR A 88 4.98 -17.07 4.66
N ALA A 89 4.06 -17.04 5.63
CA ALA A 89 2.77 -17.72 5.57
C ALA A 89 1.80 -17.12 4.52
N ASP A 90 0.74 -17.87 4.21
CA ASP A 90 -0.31 -17.49 3.28
C ASP A 90 -0.94 -16.13 3.63
N TYR A 91 -0.95 -15.21 2.66
CA TYR A 91 -1.38 -13.82 2.88
C TYR A 91 -2.84 -13.72 3.35
N GLY A 92 -3.72 -14.58 2.85
CA GLY A 92 -5.14 -14.61 3.25
C GLY A 92 -5.37 -15.10 4.67
N LYS A 93 -4.41 -15.83 5.26
CA LYS A 93 -4.49 -16.37 6.62
C LYS A 93 -3.62 -15.64 7.65
N SER A 94 -2.80 -14.70 7.19
CA SER A 94 -1.83 -13.97 8.01
C SER A 94 -2.41 -12.80 8.80
N PHE A 95 -3.54 -12.24 8.36
CA PHE A 95 -4.07 -10.97 8.89
C PHE A 95 -5.49 -11.10 9.43
N ASN A 96 -5.91 -10.11 10.21
CA ASN A 96 -7.20 -10.02 10.89
C ASN A 96 -8.39 -9.69 9.95
N TRP A 97 -8.48 -10.34 8.78
CA TRP A 97 -9.50 -10.05 7.76
C TRP A 97 -10.95 -10.11 8.27
N ALA A 98 -11.26 -10.98 9.24
CA ALA A 98 -12.60 -11.05 9.83
C ALA A 98 -12.96 -9.79 10.65
N GLU A 99 -11.99 -9.20 11.35
CA GLU A 99 -12.19 -7.96 12.10
C GLU A 99 -12.28 -6.77 11.15
N ILE A 100 -11.44 -6.74 10.12
CA ILE A 100 -11.51 -5.73 9.05
C ILE A 100 -12.86 -5.81 8.35
N ALA A 101 -13.40 -7.00 8.08
CA ALA A 101 -14.74 -7.17 7.50
C ALA A 101 -15.85 -6.59 8.38
N THR A 102 -15.75 -6.81 9.70
CA THR A 102 -16.69 -6.26 10.67
C THR A 102 -16.67 -4.73 10.68
N GLU A 103 -15.47 -4.14 10.69
CA GLU A 103 -15.31 -2.69 10.63
C GLU A 103 -15.75 -2.12 9.29
N TYR A 104 -15.41 -2.76 8.17
CA TYR A 104 -15.83 -2.34 6.84
C TYR A 104 -17.35 -2.28 6.73
N LYS A 105 -18.06 -3.33 7.19
CA LYS A 105 -19.52 -3.35 7.25
C LYS A 105 -20.07 -2.22 8.12
N ARG A 106 -19.43 -1.93 9.26
CA ARG A 106 -19.79 -0.78 10.11
C ARG A 106 -19.62 0.54 9.38
N GLN A 107 -18.53 0.73 8.64
CA GLN A 107 -18.29 1.93 7.84
C GLN A 107 -19.34 2.12 6.74
N LEU A 108 -19.68 1.04 6.03
CA LEU A 108 -20.73 1.06 5.00
C LEU A 108 -22.10 1.44 5.58
N SER A 109 -22.41 1.04 6.82
CA SER A 109 -23.69 1.37 7.47
C SER A 109 -23.88 2.86 7.77
N ASN A 110 -22.84 3.68 7.65
CA ASN A 110 -22.94 5.13 7.78
C ASN A 110 -23.55 5.82 6.55
N PHE A 111 -23.81 5.08 5.48
CA PHE A 111 -24.36 5.62 4.24
C PHE A 111 -25.78 5.11 4.00
N ASP A 112 -26.72 6.03 3.79
CA ASP A 112 -28.12 5.70 3.48
C ASP A 112 -28.27 4.92 2.16
N HIS A 113 -27.31 5.11 1.25
CA HIS A 113 -27.23 4.44 -0.05
C HIS A 113 -25.76 4.28 -0.42
N LEU A 114 -25.37 3.05 -0.76
CA LEU A 114 -24.08 2.77 -1.37
C LEU A 114 -24.21 3.01 -2.88
N PRO A 115 -23.30 3.78 -3.50
CA PRO A 115 -23.22 3.80 -4.95
C PRO A 115 -22.81 2.39 -5.38
N SER A 116 -23.76 1.60 -5.89
CA SER A 116 -23.40 0.39 -6.62
C SER A 116 -22.35 0.81 -7.64
N ARG A 117 -21.16 0.18 -7.64
CA ARG A 117 -20.32 0.14 -8.84
C ARG A 117 -21.28 -0.20 -9.99
N GLU A 118 -21.54 0.78 -10.84
CA GLU A 118 -22.83 0.97 -11.50
C GLU A 118 -23.33 -0.31 -12.18
N THR A 119 -24.49 -0.81 -11.73
CA THR A 119 -25.33 -1.83 -12.39
C THR A 119 -24.67 -3.19 -12.66
N GLU A 120 -25.34 -4.26 -12.21
CA GLU A 120 -24.96 -5.69 -12.31
C GLU A 120 -23.99 -6.19 -11.23
N ASP A 121 -24.10 -7.49 -10.94
CA ASP A 121 -23.45 -8.27 -9.87
C ASP A 121 -21.90 -8.29 -9.92
N VAL A 122 -21.26 -7.13 -9.98
CA VAL A 122 -19.80 -7.00 -9.99
C VAL A 122 -19.28 -7.04 -8.55
N PRO A 123 -18.50 -8.06 -8.16
CA PRO A 123 -17.94 -8.14 -6.82
C PRO A 123 -17.03 -6.95 -6.55
N ILE A 124 -17.08 -6.41 -5.32
CA ILE A 124 -16.19 -5.34 -4.89
C ILE A 124 -14.84 -5.98 -4.58
N ASP A 125 -13.84 -5.63 -5.39
CA ASP A 125 -12.49 -6.13 -5.24
C ASP A 125 -11.47 -5.02 -4.99
N TRP A 126 -10.48 -5.37 -4.18
CA TRP A 126 -9.22 -4.67 -4.00
C TRP A 126 -8.05 -5.59 -4.31
N PHE A 127 -6.87 -5.01 -4.49
CA PHE A 127 -5.69 -5.73 -4.94
C PHE A 127 -4.51 -5.47 -4.01
N ALA A 128 -4.03 -6.51 -3.37
CA ALA A 128 -2.83 -6.46 -2.55
C ALA A 128 -1.58 -6.87 -3.34
N VAL A 129 -0.48 -6.18 -3.09
CA VAL A 129 0.87 -6.62 -3.44
C VAL A 129 1.59 -6.97 -2.14
N ALA A 130 2.22 -8.14 -2.09
CA ALA A 130 2.94 -8.64 -0.92
C ALA A 130 4.41 -8.86 -1.30
N PHE A 131 5.25 -7.89 -1.00
CA PHE A 131 6.70 -7.97 -1.15
C PHE A 131 7.29 -8.68 0.07
N ARG A 132 7.66 -9.94 -0.11
CA ARG A 132 8.30 -10.77 0.92
C ARG A 132 9.78 -10.83 0.62
N SER A 133 10.61 -10.65 1.63
CA SER A 133 12.06 -10.60 1.44
C SER A 133 12.80 -11.16 2.63
N LYS A 134 14.04 -11.59 2.38
CA LYS A 134 15.04 -11.86 3.41
C LYS A 134 16.19 -10.87 3.22
N ARG A 135 16.41 -10.00 4.20
CA ARG A 135 17.46 -8.99 4.14
C ARG A 135 18.84 -9.59 4.36
N ARG A 136 19.83 -8.98 3.71
CA ARG A 136 21.24 -9.22 4.01
C ARG A 136 21.63 -8.51 5.30
N THR A 137 22.44 -9.18 6.12
CA THR A 137 22.94 -8.62 7.39
C THR A 137 24.16 -7.71 7.20
N ASP A 138 24.80 -7.76 6.03
CA ASP A 138 26.04 -7.05 5.71
C ASP A 138 25.84 -5.81 4.82
N CYS A 139 24.59 -5.40 4.59
CA CYS A 139 24.26 -4.21 3.80
C CYS A 139 23.74 -3.09 4.70
N ASP A 140 24.34 -1.90 4.57
CA ASP A 140 23.76 -0.68 5.09
C ASP A 140 22.53 -0.31 4.23
N ASN A 141 21.39 -0.11 4.89
CA ASN A 141 20.08 -0.02 4.23
C ASN A 141 19.44 1.37 4.37
N VAL A 142 20.19 2.38 4.81
CA VAL A 142 19.67 3.76 4.96
C VAL A 142 19.08 4.29 3.64
N ASP A 143 19.78 4.07 2.52
CA ASP A 143 19.34 4.52 1.20
C ASP A 143 18.03 3.86 0.73
N LEU A 144 17.74 2.65 1.21
CA LEU A 144 16.57 1.89 0.82
C LEU A 144 15.28 2.45 1.44
N PHE A 145 15.34 2.91 2.69
CA PHE A 145 14.18 3.47 3.37
C PHE A 145 13.70 4.78 2.74
N ASP A 146 14.63 5.67 2.39
CA ASP A 146 14.31 6.92 1.71
C ASP A 146 13.77 6.69 0.30
N ALA A 147 14.29 5.69 -0.41
CA ALA A 147 13.79 5.31 -1.73
C ALA A 147 12.36 4.74 -1.65
N ASP A 148 12.09 3.87 -0.67
CA ASP A 148 10.75 3.31 -0.43
C ASP A 148 9.73 4.41 -0.07
N ARG A 149 10.12 5.38 0.77
CA ARG A 149 9.26 6.54 1.11
C ARG A 149 8.90 7.35 -0.14
N LYS A 150 9.88 7.68 -0.99
CA LYS A 150 9.64 8.42 -2.23
C LYS A 150 8.76 7.64 -3.22
N ALA A 151 8.96 6.33 -3.32
CA ALA A 151 8.11 5.44 -4.10
C ALA A 151 6.66 5.47 -3.59
N TYR A 152 6.46 5.39 -2.27
CA TYR A 152 5.14 5.54 -1.66
C TYR A 152 4.49 6.89 -2.00
N GLU A 153 5.20 8.00 -1.82
CA GLU A 153 4.68 9.36 -2.06
C GLU A 153 4.23 9.52 -3.52
N GLU A 154 5.06 9.14 -4.50
CA GLU A 154 4.69 9.25 -5.91
C GLU A 154 3.49 8.35 -6.28
N ALA A 155 3.38 7.18 -5.67
CA ALA A 155 2.24 6.29 -5.85
C ALA A 155 0.97 6.94 -5.29
N PHE A 156 1.01 7.42 -4.06
CA PHE A 156 -0.15 7.95 -3.37
C PHE A 156 -0.70 9.19 -4.08
N TYR A 157 0.16 10.18 -4.35
CA TYR A 157 -0.22 11.42 -5.01
C TYR A 157 -0.48 11.24 -6.51
N GLY A 158 0.30 10.41 -7.18
CA GLY A 158 0.19 10.19 -8.63
C GLY A 158 -1.05 9.42 -9.05
N THR A 159 -1.63 8.61 -8.15
CA THR A 159 -2.77 7.72 -8.47
C THR A 159 -4.10 8.20 -7.92
N ASN A 160 -4.26 9.51 -7.67
CA ASN A 160 -5.48 10.07 -7.10
C ASN A 160 -5.90 9.37 -5.79
N LYS A 161 -4.91 9.07 -4.93
CA LYS A 161 -5.10 8.36 -3.65
C LYS A 161 -5.68 6.94 -3.82
N SER A 162 -5.50 6.27 -4.96
CA SER A 162 -5.94 4.86 -5.17
C SER A 162 -5.17 3.82 -4.34
N LEU A 163 -4.05 4.22 -3.73
CA LEU A 163 -3.38 3.45 -2.69
C LEU A 163 -4.16 3.57 -1.37
N LEU A 164 -4.75 2.48 -0.90
CA LEU A 164 -5.57 2.45 0.31
C LEU A 164 -4.73 2.28 1.57
N MET A 165 -3.73 1.42 1.51
CA MET A 165 -2.85 1.10 2.64
C MET A 165 -1.46 0.75 2.14
N TYR A 166 -0.45 1.15 2.90
CA TYR A 166 0.91 0.65 2.82
C TYR A 166 1.32 0.21 4.23
N TRP A 167 1.84 -1.00 4.37
CA TRP A 167 2.19 -1.62 5.64
C TRP A 167 3.47 -2.42 5.49
N TYR A 168 4.30 -2.48 6.52
CA TYR A 168 5.47 -3.34 6.52
C TYR A 168 5.73 -3.88 7.93
N SER A 169 6.50 -4.96 8.00
CA SER A 169 6.94 -5.55 9.25
C SER A 169 8.37 -5.17 9.61
N ASP A 170 8.65 -5.24 10.91
CA ASP A 170 10.02 -5.45 11.38
C ASP A 170 10.62 -6.75 10.83
N LEU A 171 11.94 -6.88 10.95
CA LEU A 171 12.63 -8.13 10.62
C LEU A 171 12.31 -9.19 11.69
N ASP A 172 12.16 -10.45 11.28
CA ASP A 172 12.20 -11.57 12.23
C ASP A 172 13.64 -12.02 12.52
N ASP A 173 13.80 -13.02 13.38
CA ASP A 173 15.11 -13.59 13.75
C ASP A 173 15.89 -14.12 12.54
N GLU A 174 15.19 -14.49 11.46
CA GLU A 174 15.76 -14.96 10.22
C GLU A 174 15.97 -13.85 9.17
N GLN A 175 15.78 -12.59 9.56
CA GLN A 175 15.86 -11.40 8.68
C GLN A 175 14.78 -11.35 7.60
N ASN A 176 13.67 -12.08 7.75
CA ASN A 176 12.54 -11.97 6.85
C ASN A 176 11.76 -10.68 7.12
N CYS A 177 11.17 -10.12 6.07
CA CYS A 177 10.32 -8.94 6.10
C CYS A 177 9.15 -9.13 5.13
N LEU A 178 8.02 -8.50 5.43
CA LEU A 178 6.90 -8.33 4.53
C LEU A 178 6.56 -6.86 4.44
N ALA A 179 6.60 -6.31 3.23
CA ALA A 179 5.94 -5.05 2.89
C ALA A 179 4.71 -5.36 2.02
N THR A 180 3.60 -4.68 2.27
CA THR A 180 2.37 -4.89 1.52
C THR A 180 1.60 -3.60 1.30
N CYS A 181 0.98 -3.49 0.13
CA CYS A 181 0.10 -2.39 -0.22
C CYS A 181 -1.20 -2.89 -0.82
N ILE A 182 -2.29 -2.16 -0.55
CA ILE A 182 -3.65 -2.49 -1.02
C ILE A 182 -4.17 -1.35 -1.90
N TRP A 183 -4.71 -1.70 -3.05
CA TRP A 183 -5.12 -0.78 -4.12
C TRP A 183 -6.58 -0.98 -4.52
N THR A 184 -7.21 0.10 -4.96
CA THR A 184 -8.58 0.10 -5.54
C THR A 184 -8.65 -0.58 -6.91
N SER A 185 -7.52 -0.69 -7.63
CA SER A 185 -7.45 -1.23 -8.99
C SER A 185 -6.18 -2.04 -9.25
N ARG A 186 -6.37 -3.17 -9.93
CA ARG A 186 -5.30 -4.06 -10.41
C ARG A 186 -4.35 -3.34 -11.36
N ASP A 187 -4.90 -2.56 -12.29
CA ASP A 187 -4.12 -1.90 -13.32
C ASP A 187 -3.29 -0.74 -12.74
N ILE A 188 -3.87 0.00 -11.78
CA ILE A 188 -3.12 1.01 -11.04
C ILE A 188 -1.96 0.36 -10.27
N ALA A 189 -2.22 -0.70 -9.49
CA ALA A 189 -1.20 -1.43 -8.74
C ALA A 189 -0.06 -1.97 -9.63
N ARG A 190 -0.35 -2.33 -10.89
CA ARG A 190 0.69 -2.76 -11.84
C ARG A 190 1.47 -1.58 -12.42
N SER A 191 0.78 -0.49 -12.72
CA SER A 191 1.33 0.66 -13.44
C SER A 191 2.36 1.42 -12.60
N VAL A 192 2.19 1.51 -11.29
CA VAL A 192 3.09 2.27 -10.40
C VAL A 192 4.53 1.75 -10.38
N ASN A 193 4.74 0.46 -10.67
CA ASN A 193 6.09 -0.12 -10.77
C ASN A 193 6.93 0.49 -11.90
N SER A 194 6.30 1.21 -12.85
CA SER A 194 7.00 1.91 -13.92
C SER A 194 7.36 3.36 -13.57
N LEU A 195 6.97 3.84 -12.39
CA LEU A 195 7.27 5.20 -11.95
C LEU A 195 8.75 5.35 -11.53
N PRO A 196 9.33 6.55 -11.66
CA PRO A 196 10.76 6.77 -11.45
C PRO A 196 11.26 6.37 -10.06
N HIS A 197 10.56 6.73 -8.98
CA HIS A 197 11.03 6.39 -7.63
C HIS A 197 10.82 4.90 -7.31
N HIS A 198 9.79 4.25 -7.84
CA HIS A 198 9.65 2.79 -7.76
C HIS A 198 10.80 2.07 -8.48
N HIS A 199 11.22 2.56 -9.66
CA HIS A 199 12.37 2.00 -10.36
C HIS A 199 13.67 2.19 -9.57
N GLU A 200 13.85 3.37 -8.97
CA GLU A 200 15.03 3.64 -8.13
C GLU A 200 15.05 2.79 -6.86
N ALA A 201 13.92 2.65 -6.17
CA ALA A 201 13.79 1.76 -5.01
C ALA A 201 14.08 0.30 -5.39
N ALA A 202 13.59 -0.17 -6.53
CA ALA A 202 13.89 -1.51 -7.04
C ALA A 202 15.38 -1.69 -7.38
N ARG A 203 16.03 -0.65 -7.92
CA ARG A 203 17.46 -0.67 -8.22
C ARG A 203 18.31 -0.74 -6.95
N LEU A 204 18.01 0.10 -5.96
CA LEU A 204 18.71 0.09 -4.67
C LEU A 204 18.46 -1.22 -3.90
N SER A 205 17.26 -1.79 -4.02
CA SER A 205 16.90 -3.09 -3.45
C SER A 205 17.72 -4.27 -3.97
N ALA A 206 18.27 -4.18 -5.19
CA ALA A 206 18.93 -5.32 -5.84
C ALA A 206 20.15 -5.86 -5.06
N GLY A 207 20.77 -5.03 -4.21
CA GLY A 207 21.90 -5.43 -3.36
C GLY A 207 21.52 -5.83 -1.93
N SER A 208 20.34 -5.43 -1.45
CA SER A 208 19.97 -5.46 -0.03
C SER A 208 19.31 -6.77 0.43
N TYR A 209 18.91 -7.63 -0.50
CA TYR A 209 18.16 -8.86 -0.20
C TYR A 209 18.95 -10.11 -0.59
N VAL A 210 18.90 -11.14 0.28
CA VAL A 210 19.33 -12.49 -0.07
C VAL A 210 18.40 -13.04 -1.15
N HIS A 211 17.10 -12.85 -0.95
CA HIS A 211 16.06 -13.12 -1.93
C HIS A 211 14.82 -12.30 -1.60
N TYR A 212 13.96 -12.12 -2.61
CA TYR A 212 12.64 -11.53 -2.44
C TYR A 212 11.66 -12.15 -3.45
N ASN A 213 10.36 -12.09 -3.13
CA ASN A 213 9.29 -12.45 -4.03
C ASN A 213 8.12 -11.47 -3.90
N VAL A 214 7.43 -11.25 -5.01
CA VAL A 214 6.27 -10.35 -5.08
C VAL A 214 5.01 -11.18 -5.28
N GLY A 215 4.28 -11.42 -4.20
CA GLY A 215 2.94 -11.99 -4.23
C GLY A 215 1.90 -10.96 -4.64
N ARG A 216 0.81 -11.42 -5.27
CA ARG A 216 -0.32 -10.60 -5.68
C ARG A 216 -1.61 -11.27 -5.25
N CYS A 217 -2.42 -10.57 -4.46
CA CYS A 217 -3.68 -11.09 -3.94
C CYS A 217 -4.85 -10.17 -4.33
N ARG A 218 -6.01 -10.78 -4.57
CA ARG A 218 -7.30 -10.14 -4.81
C ARG A 218 -8.07 -10.32 -3.51
N ILE A 219 -8.58 -9.22 -2.99
CA ILE A 219 -9.39 -9.17 -1.78
C ILE A 219 -10.80 -8.87 -2.25
N GLN A 220 -11.69 -9.84 -2.14
CA GLN A 220 -13.07 -9.73 -2.62
C GLN A 220 -14.01 -9.61 -1.44
N TRP A 221 -14.94 -8.65 -1.48
CA TRP A 221 -16.07 -8.61 -0.57
C TRP A 221 -17.17 -9.55 -1.07
N VAL A 222 -17.51 -10.56 -0.28
CA VAL A 222 -18.51 -11.57 -0.61
C VAL A 222 -19.15 -12.08 0.69
N ASP A 223 -20.47 -12.21 0.71
CA ASP A 223 -21.23 -12.74 1.85
C ASP A 223 -20.83 -12.09 3.21
N ASP A 224 -20.73 -10.76 3.23
CA ASP A 224 -20.31 -9.97 4.40
C ASP A 224 -18.90 -10.30 4.94
N THR A 225 -18.01 -10.84 4.11
CA THR A 225 -16.64 -11.15 4.48
C THR A 225 -15.63 -10.88 3.37
N PHE A 226 -14.34 -10.92 3.72
CA PHE A 226 -13.24 -10.81 2.75
C PHE A 226 -12.71 -12.18 2.37
N ARG A 227 -12.77 -12.50 1.08
CA ARG A 227 -12.05 -13.62 0.49
C ARG A 227 -10.76 -13.14 -0.15
N VAL A 228 -9.65 -13.75 0.21
CA VAL A 228 -8.32 -13.40 -0.31
C VAL A 228 -7.78 -14.55 -1.16
N SER A 229 -7.41 -14.28 -2.40
CA SER A 229 -6.87 -15.27 -3.35
C SER A 229 -5.78 -14.67 -4.24
N SER A 230 -4.89 -15.48 -4.79
CA SER A 230 -3.88 -15.01 -5.76
C SER A 230 -4.49 -14.58 -7.11
N TRP A 231 -3.80 -13.72 -7.88
CA TRP A 231 -4.18 -13.32 -9.25
C TRP A 231 -3.00 -13.08 -10.21
#